data_AF-A0A815WJ47-F1
#
_entry.id   AF-A0A815WJ47-F1
#
_cell.length_a   1.000
_cell.length_b   1.000
_cell.length_c   1.000
_cell.angle_alpha   90.00
_cell.angle_beta   90.00
_cell.angle_gamma   90.00
#
_symmetry.space_group_name_H-M   'P 1'
#
loop_
_entity.id
_entity.type
_entity.pdbx_description
1 polymer ?
#
loop_
_entity_poly.entity_id
_entity_poly.type
_entity_poly.pdbx_seq_one_letter_code
_entity_poly.pdbx_strand_id
1 'polypeptide(L)'
;MYNHYRNINPRTINYIEGRHNKWKKRSTRPHPDIYAFIDLFKNEQLLAQDQRQRHEAGAAPPKRKKTIRIAEESLYRLWDKLEKTQIDTKTFLKGAGLRYFQYLKIE
;
A
#
# COMPACT_ATOMS: atom_id res chain seq x y z
N MET A 1 -0.04 16.95 9.26
CA MET A 1 1.17 17.54 8.64
C MET A 1 1.06 17.37 7.14
N TYR A 2 0.96 18.48 6.43
CA TYR A 2 0.57 18.64 5.04
C TYR A 2 1.79 18.58 4.10
N ASN A 3 1.60 17.93 2.95
CA ASN A 3 2.38 17.96 1.69
C ASN A 3 3.75 17.25 1.56
N HIS A 4 3.94 16.50 0.46
CA HIS A 4 4.71 16.99 -0.70
C HIS A 4 4.55 16.08 -1.94
N TYR A 5 4.41 16.74 -3.09
CA TYR A 5 4.46 16.26 -4.48
C TYR A 5 5.25 14.95 -4.69
N ARG A 6 4.68 14.03 -5.48
CA ARG A 6 5.30 12.78 -5.98
C ARG A 6 5.69 11.70 -4.95
N ASN A 7 5.43 11.88 -3.64
CA ASN A 7 5.71 10.83 -2.66
C ASN A 7 4.69 9.68 -2.76
N ILE A 8 5.05 8.60 -3.48
CA ILE A 8 4.38 7.28 -3.46
C ILE A 8 4.98 6.38 -2.38
N ASN A 9 5.60 6.96 -1.35
CA ASN A 9 6.02 6.17 -0.20
C ASN A 9 4.77 5.73 0.58
N PRO A 10 4.71 4.48 1.04
CA PRO A 10 3.60 4.02 1.86
C PRO A 10 3.51 4.92 3.08
N ARG A 11 2.38 5.63 3.21
CA ARG A 11 2.08 6.41 4.42
C ARG A 11 2.24 5.48 5.61
N THR A 12 3.03 5.88 6.60
CA THR A 12 3.25 5.10 7.83
C THR A 12 1.93 4.68 8.48
N ILE A 13 0.90 5.53 8.38
CA ILE A 13 -0.47 5.24 8.82
C ILE A 13 -1.09 4.08 8.03
N ASN A 14 -1.05 4.09 6.70
CA ASN A 14 -1.61 3.00 5.87
C ASN A 14 -0.90 1.65 6.14
N TYR A 15 0.39 1.69 6.45
CA TYR A 15 1.14 0.50 6.81
C TYR A 15 0.64 -0.08 8.15
N ILE A 16 0.46 0.75 9.18
CA ILE A 16 -0.07 0.34 10.48
C ILE A 16 -1.51 -0.17 10.34
N GLU A 17 -2.37 0.53 9.60
CA GLU A 17 -3.74 0.10 9.31
C GLU A 17 -3.78 -1.25 8.57
N GLY A 18 -2.94 -1.42 7.55
CA GLY A 18 -2.79 -2.68 6.84
C GLY A 18 -2.32 -3.82 7.75
N ARG A 19 -1.41 -3.53 8.68
CA ARG A 19 -0.90 -4.48 9.68
C ARG A 19 -2.01 -4.87 10.66
N HIS A 20 -2.77 -3.91 11.18
CA HIS A 20 -3.93 -4.17 12.04
C HIS A 20 -4.98 -5.04 11.34
N ASN A 21 -5.32 -4.74 10.09
CA ASN A 21 -6.26 -5.56 9.32
C ASN A 21 -5.76 -6.99 9.11
N LYS A 22 -4.46 -7.15 8.85
CA LYS A 22 -3.82 -8.47 8.72
C LYS A 22 -3.87 -9.24 10.04
N TRP A 23 -3.58 -8.58 11.16
CA TRP A 23 -3.66 -9.19 12.49
C TRP A 23 -5.08 -9.59 12.84
N LYS A 24 -6.07 -8.71 12.61
CA LYS A 24 -7.49 -9.01 12.79
C LYS A 24 -7.90 -10.28 12.04
N LYS A 25 -7.50 -10.42 10.77
CA LYS A 25 -7.78 -11.63 9.96
C LYS A 25 -7.09 -12.89 10.50
N ARG A 26 -5.86 -12.77 11.01
CA ARG A 26 -5.11 -13.90 11.59
C ARG A 26 -5.57 -14.28 12.99
N SER A 27 -6.16 -13.34 13.71
CA SER A 27 -6.50 -13.51 15.11
C SER A 27 -7.68 -14.45 15.36
N THR A 28 -8.50 -14.77 14.32
CA THR A 28 -9.68 -15.69 14.17
C THR A 28 -10.64 -15.89 15.35
N ARG A 29 -10.16 -15.86 16.59
CA ARG A 29 -10.86 -15.85 17.86
C ARG A 29 -11.42 -14.45 18.19
N PRO A 30 -12.66 -14.36 18.71
CA PRO A 30 -13.25 -13.11 19.19
C PRO A 30 -12.48 -12.45 20.35
N HIS A 31 -11.90 -13.27 21.24
CA HIS A 31 -11.11 -12.85 22.39
C HIS A 31 -9.83 -13.70 22.47
N PRO A 32 -8.76 -13.30 21.78
CA PRO A 32 -7.48 -14.00 21.84
C PRO A 32 -6.83 -13.78 23.19
N ASP A 33 -6.25 -14.83 23.76
CA ASP A 33 -5.39 -14.68 24.93
C ASP A 33 -4.05 -14.02 24.56
N ILE A 34 -3.28 -13.63 25.57
CA ILE A 34 -1.98 -12.97 25.37
C ILE A 34 -0.99 -13.87 24.62
N TYR A 35 -1.08 -15.19 24.75
CA TYR A 35 -0.18 -16.13 24.10
C TYR A 35 -0.43 -16.19 22.58
N ALA A 36 -1.68 -16.13 22.15
CA ALA A 36 -2.05 -16.03 20.74
C ALA A 36 -1.47 -14.77 20.09
N PHE A 37 -1.43 -13.64 20.82
CA PHE A 37 -0.75 -12.43 20.34
C PHE A 37 0.77 -12.60 20.25
N ILE A 38 1.39 -13.21 21.27
CA ILE A 38 2.84 -13.50 21.27
C ILE A 38 3.22 -14.35 20.06
N ASP A 39 2.47 -15.42 19.78
CA ASP A 39 2.73 -16.30 18.65
C ASP A 39 2.54 -15.58 17.31
N LEU A 40 1.54 -14.70 17.22
CA LEU A 40 1.32 -13.86 16.05
C LEU A 40 2.54 -12.94 15.80
N PHE A 41 3.07 -12.31 16.85
CA PHE A 41 4.26 -11.45 16.75
C PHE A 41 5.51 -12.24 16.36
N LYS A 42 5.75 -13.42 16.95
CA LYS A 42 6.87 -14.29 16.57
C LYS A 42 6.81 -14.65 15.09
N ASN A 43 5.64 -15.06 14.61
CA ASN A 43 5.43 -15.39 13.20
C ASN A 43 5.68 -14.20 12.27
N GLU A 44 5.30 -12.99 12.67
CA GLU A 44 5.56 -11.79 11.88
C GLU A 44 7.05 -11.41 11.86
N GLN A 45 7.74 -11.55 13.00
CA GLN A 45 9.18 -11.34 13.09
C GLN A 45 9.94 -12.31 12.18
N LEU A 46 9.56 -13.60 12.15
CA LEU A 46 10.16 -14.60 11.27
C LEU A 46 9.98 -14.24 9.79
N LEU A 47 8.78 -13.83 9.38
CA LEU A 47 8.53 -13.39 8.00
C LEU A 47 9.37 -12.15 7.63
N ALA A 48 9.53 -11.21 8.56
CA ALA A 48 10.35 -10.03 8.33
C ALA A 48 11.85 -10.39 8.24
N GLN A 49 12.32 -11.36 9.03
CA GLN A 49 13.69 -11.87 8.96
C GLN A 49 13.97 -12.57 7.62
N ASP A 50 13.09 -13.48 7.19
CA ASP A 50 13.20 -14.14 5.88
C ASP A 50 13.21 -13.11 4.74
N GLN A 51 12.35 -12.10 4.80
CA GLN A 51 12.34 -11.04 3.79
C GLN A 51 13.65 -10.25 3.78
N ARG A 52 14.23 -9.92 4.94
CA ARG A 52 15.55 -9.25 5.01
C ARG A 52 16.66 -10.12 4.42
N GLN A 53 16.72 -11.39 4.79
CA GLN A 53 17.72 -12.33 4.26
C GLN A 53 17.61 -12.47 2.74
N ARG A 54 16.39 -12.55 2.20
CA ARG A 54 16.17 -12.55 0.73
C ARG A 54 16.69 -11.28 0.07
N HIS A 55 16.44 -10.12 0.68
CA HIS A 55 16.95 -8.85 0.16
C HIS A 55 18.48 -8.78 0.21
N GLU A 56 19.10 -9.23 1.30
CA GLU A 56 20.57 -9.32 1.45
C GLU A 56 21.17 -10.27 0.40
N ALA A 57 20.49 -11.37 0.09
CA ALA A 57 20.87 -12.30 -0.97
C ALA A 57 20.64 -11.76 -2.40
N GLY A 58 20.17 -10.51 -2.55
CA GLY A 58 19.91 -9.89 -3.86
C GLY A 58 18.65 -10.39 -4.56
N ALA A 59 17.73 -11.04 -3.84
CA ALA A 59 16.48 -11.48 -4.42
C ALA A 59 15.63 -10.28 -4.89
N ALA A 60 15.03 -10.41 -6.07
CA ALA A 60 14.16 -9.38 -6.61
C ALA A 60 12.96 -9.12 -5.67
N PRO A 61 12.52 -7.86 -5.52
CA PRO A 61 11.36 -7.55 -4.70
C PRO A 61 10.09 -8.23 -5.24
N PRO A 62 9.10 -8.51 -4.37
CA PRO A 62 7.86 -9.13 -4.80
C PRO A 62 7.19 -8.30 -5.89
N LYS A 63 6.71 -8.97 -6.95
CA LYS A 63 6.01 -8.32 -8.05
C LYS A 63 4.74 -7.62 -7.53
N ARG A 64 4.59 -6.33 -7.83
CA ARG A 64 3.38 -5.57 -7.51
C ARG A 64 2.18 -6.15 -8.29
N LYS A 65 0.98 -6.07 -7.71
CA LYS A 65 -0.25 -6.46 -8.42
C LYS A 65 -0.43 -5.59 -9.68
N LYS A 66 -0.79 -6.21 -10.80
CA LYS A 66 -0.95 -5.54 -12.10
C LYS A 66 -1.91 -4.35 -12.03
N THR A 67 -3.01 -4.47 -11.28
CA THR A 67 -4.02 -3.43 -11.09
C THR A 67 -3.46 -2.19 -10.40
N ILE A 68 -2.68 -2.37 -9.32
CA ILE A 68 -2.02 -1.28 -8.59
C ILE A 68 -1.02 -0.58 -9.52
N ARG A 69 -0.21 -1.34 -10.24
CA ARG A 69 0.76 -0.79 -11.19
C ARG A 69 0.09 0.07 -12.26
N ILE A 70 -1.00 -0.41 -12.87
CA ILE A 70 -1.74 0.34 -13.90
C ILE A 70 -2.34 1.63 -13.33
N ALA A 71 -2.87 1.58 -12.11
CA ALA A 71 -3.42 2.76 -11.45
C ALA A 71 -2.34 3.81 -11.19
N GLU A 72 -1.17 3.40 -10.68
CA GLU A 72 -0.01 4.28 -10.46
C GLU A 72 0.47 4.89 -11.79
N GLU A 73 0.69 4.06 -12.83
CA GLU A 73 1.10 4.53 -14.16
C GLU A 73 0.10 5.53 -14.74
N SER A 74 -1.21 5.29 -14.57
CA SER A 74 -2.26 6.21 -15.02
C SER A 74 -2.22 7.54 -14.27
N LEU A 75 -1.97 7.52 -12.95
CA LEU A 75 -1.84 8.72 -12.14
C LEU A 75 -0.59 9.52 -12.52
N TYR A 76 0.54 8.85 -12.74
CA TYR A 76 1.76 9.50 -13.22
C TYR A 76 1.56 10.21 -14.55
N ARG A 77 0.86 9.58 -15.50
CA ARG A 77 0.51 10.23 -16.78
C ARG A 77 -0.37 11.45 -16.61
N LEU A 78 -1.34 11.41 -15.68
CA LEU A 78 -2.19 12.57 -15.39
C LEU A 78 -1.38 13.72 -14.76
N TRP A 79 -0.46 13.38 -13.85
CA TRP A 79 0.47 14.32 -13.25
C TRP A 79 1.36 15.00 -14.29
N ASP A 80 1.97 14.22 -15.19
CA ASP A 80 2.85 14.74 -16.25
C ASP A 80 2.10 15.71 -17.18
N LYS A 81 0.84 15.41 -17.50
CA LYS A 81 -0.03 16.32 -18.27
C LYS A 81 -0.36 17.61 -17.52
N LEU A 82 -0.60 17.53 -16.21
CA LEU A 82 -0.87 18.70 -15.38
C LEU A 82 0.37 19.60 -15.25
N GLU A 83 1.53 19.01 -14.99
CA GLU A 83 2.81 19.74 -14.91
C GLU A 83 3.14 20.44 -16.24
N LYS A 84 2.85 19.80 -17.38
CA LYS A 84 2.99 20.40 -18.71
C LYS A 84 1.89 21.39 -19.07
N THR A 85 0.98 21.73 -18.14
CA THR A 85 -0.17 22.61 -18.34
C THR A 85 -1.12 22.19 -19.48
N GLN A 86 -1.08 20.91 -19.87
CA GLN A 86 -1.93 20.36 -20.94
C GLN A 86 -3.36 20.10 -20.47
N ILE A 87 -3.57 19.98 -19.16
CA ILE A 87 -4.88 19.77 -18.54
C ILE A 87 -5.06 20.73 -17.38
N ASP A 88 -6.31 21.15 -17.16
CA ASP A 88 -6.69 21.92 -15.98
C ASP A 88 -6.76 21.01 -14.72
N THR A 89 -6.57 21.65 -13.57
CA THR A 89 -6.67 21.05 -12.23
C THR A 89 -7.98 20.30 -12.04
N LYS A 90 -9.11 20.84 -12.51
CA LYS A 90 -10.42 20.17 -12.39
C LYS A 90 -10.47 18.84 -13.14
N THR A 91 -9.89 18.81 -14.34
CA THR A 91 -9.80 17.62 -15.19
C THR A 91 -8.87 16.58 -14.56
N PHE A 92 -7.75 17.03 -14.00
CA PHE A 92 -6.85 16.16 -13.23
C PHE A 92 -7.55 15.52 -12.04
N LEU A 93 -8.24 16.31 -11.20
CA LEU A 93 -8.93 15.83 -10.00
C LEU A 93 -10.02 14.81 -10.34
N LYS A 94 -10.78 15.05 -11.41
CA LYS A 94 -11.80 14.10 -11.90
C LYS A 94 -11.17 12.77 -12.32
N GLY A 95 -10.07 12.82 -13.06
CA GLY A 95 -9.34 11.62 -13.49
C GLY A 95 -8.71 10.85 -12.33
N ALA A 96 -8.05 11.56 -11.40
CA ALA A 96 -7.45 10.98 -10.21
C ALA A 96 -8.51 10.35 -9.28
N GLY A 97 -9.63 11.06 -9.07
CA GLY A 97 -10.76 10.57 -8.28
C GLY A 97 -11.34 9.28 -8.86
N LEU A 98 -11.58 9.22 -10.18
CA LEU A 98 -12.11 8.02 -10.84
C LEU A 98 -11.19 6.80 -10.62
N ARG A 99 -9.87 6.99 -10.67
CA ARG A 99 -8.90 5.91 -10.39
C ARG A 99 -8.88 5.48 -8.93
N TYR A 100 -9.00 6.43 -8.00
CA TYR A 100 -9.08 6.13 -6.58
C TYR A 100 -10.36 5.36 -6.21
N PHE A 101 -11.51 5.77 -6.73
CA PHE A 101 -12.79 5.14 -6.44
C PHE A 101 -13.01 3.80 -7.18
N GLN A 102 -12.41 3.60 -8.36
CA GLN A 102 -12.42 2.29 -9.02
C GLN A 102 -11.67 1.22 -8.21
N TYR A 103 -10.68 1.61 -7.41
CA TYR A 103 -9.94 0.69 -6.54
C TYR A 103 -10.76 0.25 -5.32
N LEU A 104 -11.59 1.14 -4.77
CA LEU A 104 -12.42 0.88 -3.58
C LEU A 104 -13.58 -0.11 -3.83
N LYS A 105 -13.93 -0.38 -5.09
CA LYS A 105 -15.01 -1.32 -5.43
C LYS A 105 -14.58 -2.79 -5.51
N ILE A 106 -13.32 -3.09 -5.21
CA ILE A 106 -12.79 -4.46 -5.17
C ILE A 106 -12.66 -4.85 -3.69
N GLU A 107 -13.78 -5.09 -3.02
CA GLU A 107 -13.85 -5.80 -1.74
C GLU A 107 -14.56 -7.14 -1.92
#